data_AF-A0A2V8QPW7-F1
#
_entry.id   AF-A0A2V8QPW7-F1
#
_cell.length_a   1.000
_cell.length_b   1.000
_cell.length_c   1.000
_cell.angle_alpha   90.00
_cell.angle_beta   90.00
_cell.angle_gamma   90.00
#
_symmetry.space_group_name_H-M   'P 1'
#
loop_
_entity.id
_entity.type
_entity.pdbx_description
1 polymer ?
#
loop_
_entity_poly.entity_id
_entity_poly.type
_entity_poly.pdbx_seq_one_letter_code
_entity_poly.pdbx_strand_id
1 'polypeptide(L)'
;MRMQHLRSLDQNQLTPQAHTDSLPADGKLLYSKLANISSLVSSLNAAVEDLETQEITPLGDEFDFYNEVERFEVNLIRSALRVSGGSQVRAARLLKLNPTTLNAKMKALKLLGR
;
A
#
# COMPACT_ATOMS: atom_id res chain seq x y z
N MET A 1 -34.15 36.45 -17.11
CA MET A 1 -34.79 35.11 -17.12
C MET A 1 -34.12 34.28 -18.21
N ARG A 2 -33.41 33.19 -17.84
CA ARG A 2 -33.25 31.89 -18.54
C ARG A 2 -31.96 31.20 -18.06
N MET A 3 -32.15 30.11 -17.31
CA MET A 3 -31.14 29.12 -16.95
C MET A 3 -30.57 28.41 -18.19
N GLN A 4 -29.32 27.91 -18.11
CA GLN A 4 -28.86 26.51 -18.40
C GLN A 4 -27.48 26.32 -17.69
N HIS A 5 -27.37 25.59 -16.56
CA HIS A 5 -27.13 24.14 -16.37
C HIS A 5 -25.77 23.59 -16.88
N LEU A 6 -25.01 22.98 -15.93
CA LEU A 6 -24.04 21.86 -16.05
C LEU A 6 -22.64 22.22 -16.58
N ARG A 7 -21.52 21.66 -16.11
CA ARG A 7 -21.27 20.45 -15.29
C ARG A 7 -19.84 20.51 -14.74
N SER A 8 -19.69 19.99 -13.53
CA SER A 8 -18.49 19.43 -12.87
C SER A 8 -17.18 19.40 -13.68
N LEU A 9 -16.16 20.06 -13.13
CA LEU A 9 -14.75 19.78 -13.44
C LEU A 9 -14.44 18.33 -13.04
N ASP A 10 -14.21 17.51 -14.05
CA ASP A 10 -13.84 16.10 -13.94
C ASP A 10 -12.43 15.99 -13.34
N GLN A 11 -12.34 15.48 -12.11
CA GLN A 11 -11.12 15.43 -11.29
C GLN A 11 -10.25 14.20 -11.62
N ASN A 12 -10.33 13.67 -12.84
CA ASN A 12 -9.84 12.34 -13.18
C ASN A 12 -8.82 12.25 -14.33
N GLN A 13 -8.06 13.31 -14.63
CA GLN A 13 -7.06 13.32 -15.72
C GLN A 13 -5.59 13.47 -15.28
N LEU A 14 -5.23 13.14 -14.04
CA LEU A 14 -3.83 13.07 -13.62
C LEU A 14 -3.25 11.66 -13.83
N THR A 15 -3.15 11.24 -15.10
CA THR A 15 -2.25 10.14 -15.49
C THR A 15 -0.90 10.75 -15.93
N PRO A 16 0.24 10.46 -15.26
CA PRO A 16 1.53 11.14 -15.49
C PRO A 16 2.24 10.89 -16.84
N GLN A 17 1.67 10.11 -17.75
CA GLN A 17 2.42 9.54 -18.88
C GLN A 17 2.29 10.34 -20.19
N ALA A 18 1.27 11.21 -20.35
CA ALA A 18 0.97 11.82 -21.66
C ALA A 18 1.63 13.21 -21.91
N HIS A 19 2.30 13.81 -20.91
CA HIS A 19 2.83 15.19 -21.03
C HIS A 19 4.35 15.32 -20.92
N THR A 20 5.10 14.22 -20.85
CA THR A 20 6.56 14.28 -20.64
C THR A 20 7.35 14.50 -21.93
N ASP A 21 6.81 14.09 -23.10
CA ASP A 21 7.55 14.13 -24.36
C ASP A 21 7.84 15.54 -24.88
N SER A 22 7.01 16.52 -24.53
CA SER A 22 7.12 17.93 -24.96
C SER A 22 7.98 18.81 -24.06
N LEU A 23 8.58 18.29 -22.99
CA LEU A 23 9.44 19.09 -22.11
C LEU A 23 10.88 19.19 -22.64
N PRO A 24 11.53 20.37 -22.49
CA PRO A 24 12.98 20.52 -22.70
C PRO A 24 13.76 19.47 -21.90
N ALA A 25 14.94 19.07 -22.40
CA ALA A 25 15.78 18.02 -21.80
C ALA A 25 16.01 18.23 -20.28
N ASP A 26 16.18 19.48 -19.86
CA ASP A 26 16.36 19.87 -18.45
C ASP A 26 15.12 19.58 -17.59
N GLY A 27 13.92 19.77 -18.17
CA GLY A 27 12.65 19.41 -17.54
C GLY A 27 12.53 17.90 -17.35
N LYS A 28 12.80 17.10 -18.39
CA LYS A 28 12.77 15.63 -18.30
C LYS A 28 13.71 15.10 -17.22
N LEU A 29 14.92 15.66 -17.11
CA LEU A 29 15.88 15.31 -16.07
C LEU A 29 15.32 15.62 -14.67
N LEU A 30 14.77 16.81 -14.47
CA LEU A 30 14.21 17.23 -13.18
C LEU A 30 13.04 16.32 -12.74
N TYR A 31 12.12 16.00 -13.66
CA TYR A 31 11.01 15.09 -13.40
C TYR A 31 11.49 13.68 -13.03
N SER A 32 12.50 13.15 -13.74
CA SER A 32 13.07 11.84 -13.40
C SER A 32 13.72 11.83 -12.02
N LYS A 33 14.42 12.90 -11.63
CA LYS A 33 14.99 13.04 -10.28
C LYS A 33 13.90 13.09 -9.22
N LEU A 34 12.83 13.85 -9.44
CA LEU A 34 11.69 13.90 -8.54
C LEU A 34 11.01 12.54 -8.39
N ALA A 35 10.76 11.84 -9.50
CA ALA A 35 10.18 10.50 -9.47
C ALA A 35 11.05 9.49 -8.69
N ASN A 36 12.37 9.54 -8.90
CA ASN A 36 13.32 8.69 -8.17
C ASN A 36 13.31 9.01 -6.67
N ILE A 37 13.30 10.28 -6.29
CA ILE A 37 13.21 10.70 -4.88
C ILE A 37 11.90 10.22 -4.28
N SER A 38 10.76 10.41 -4.96
CA SER A 38 9.46 9.92 -4.47
C SER A 38 9.47 8.41 -4.26
N SER A 39 10.03 7.65 -5.20
CA SER A 39 10.16 6.19 -5.07
C SER A 39 11.06 5.78 -3.90
N LEU A 40 12.18 6.46 -3.70
CA LEU A 40 13.08 6.23 -2.57
C LEU A 40 12.40 6.56 -1.24
N VAL A 41 11.68 7.68 -1.15
CA VAL A 41 10.92 8.07 0.05
C VAL A 41 9.82 7.04 0.35
N SER A 42 9.07 6.57 -0.66
CA SER A 42 8.08 5.50 -0.46
C SER A 42 8.72 4.20 0.03
N SER A 43 9.89 3.85 -0.51
CA SER A 43 10.62 2.65 -0.10
C SER A 43 11.16 2.76 1.33
N LEU A 44 11.66 3.94 1.70
CA LEU A 44 12.13 4.23 3.05
C LEU A 44 10.98 4.21 4.07
N ASN A 45 9.86 4.86 3.76
CA ASN A 45 8.69 4.84 4.64
C ASN A 45 8.19 3.41 4.89
N ALA A 46 8.15 2.57 3.84
CA ALA A 46 7.78 1.17 3.99
C ALA A 46 8.77 0.38 4.87
N ALA A 47 10.06 0.67 4.77
CA ALA A 47 11.09 0.03 5.60
C ALA A 47 11.02 0.49 7.06
N VAL A 48 10.68 1.76 7.31
CA VAL A 48 10.46 2.29 8.67
C VAL A 48 9.20 1.67 9.30
N GLU A 49 8.08 1.58 8.56
CA GLU A 49 6.87 0.88 9.03
C GLU A 49 7.14 -0.59 9.41
N ASP A 50 8.01 -1.27 8.65
CA ASP A 50 8.40 -2.64 8.95
C ASP A 50 9.23 -2.77 10.23
N LEU A 51 10.03 -1.75 10.57
CA LEU A 51 10.84 -1.73 11.79
C LEU A 51 9.99 -1.37 13.02
N GLU A 52 9.05 -0.44 12.88
CA GLU A 52 8.13 -0.04 13.97
C GLU A 52 7.15 -1.16 14.35
N THR A 53 6.87 -2.09 13.43
CA THR A 53 5.97 -3.22 13.68
C THR A 53 6.60 -4.41 14.41
N GLN A 54 7.92 -4.37 14.67
CA GLN A 54 8.68 -5.45 15.31
C GLN A 54 8.92 -5.28 16.83
N GLU A 55 8.20 -4.38 17.51
CA GLU A 55 8.23 -4.36 18.96
C GLU A 55 7.58 -5.63 19.51
N ILE A 56 8.42 -6.49 20.12
CA ILE A 56 7.98 -7.66 20.88
C ILE A 56 7.31 -7.12 22.15
N THR A 57 6.02 -7.36 22.31
CA THR A 57 5.32 -6.97 23.54
C THR A 57 5.98 -7.67 24.73
N PRO A 58 6.40 -6.93 25.77
CA PRO A 58 6.99 -7.53 26.96
C PRO A 58 6.02 -8.56 27.58
N LEU A 59 6.56 -9.72 27.94
CA LEU A 59 5.78 -10.75 28.64
C LEU A 59 5.53 -10.28 30.08
N GLY A 60 4.30 -9.86 30.35
CA GLY A 60 3.82 -9.42 31.66
C GLY A 60 2.34 -9.77 31.86
N ASP A 61 1.75 -9.34 32.96
CA ASP A 61 0.38 -9.73 33.35
C ASP A 61 -0.70 -9.29 32.35
N GLU A 62 -0.42 -8.28 31.53
CA GLU A 62 -1.32 -7.79 30.47
C GLU A 62 -1.05 -8.41 29.09
N PHE A 63 -0.08 -9.34 28.98
CA PHE A 63 0.24 -10.00 27.71
C PHE A 63 -0.86 -10.99 27.32
N ASP A 64 -1.45 -10.79 26.15
CA ASP A 64 -2.37 -11.74 25.54
C ASP A 64 -1.76 -12.36 24.28
N PHE A 65 -1.60 -13.69 24.31
CA PHE A 65 -0.99 -14.46 23.22
C PHE A 65 -1.77 -14.33 21.90
N TYR A 66 -3.10 -14.31 21.95
CA TYR A 66 -3.92 -14.28 20.74
C TYR A 66 -3.85 -12.92 20.05
N ASN A 67 -3.85 -11.83 20.82
CA ASN A 67 -3.63 -10.48 20.32
C ASN A 67 -2.24 -10.34 19.67
N GLU A 68 -1.21 -10.94 20.28
CA GLU A 68 0.15 -10.97 19.73
C GLU A 68 0.21 -11.72 18.39
N VAL A 69 -0.38 -12.92 18.34
CA VAL A 69 -0.48 -13.72 17.11
C VAL A 69 -1.28 -12.97 16.05
N GLU A 70 -2.38 -12.30 16.41
CA GLU A 70 -3.19 -11.51 15.50
C GLU A 70 -2.36 -10.35 14.88
N ARG A 71 -1.62 -9.61 15.71
CA ARG A 71 -0.74 -8.53 15.26
C ARG A 71 0.34 -9.06 14.31
N PHE A 72 0.98 -10.16 14.68
CA PHE A 72 1.97 -10.81 13.82
C PHE A 72 1.37 -11.24 12.47
N GLU A 73 0.19 -11.89 12.48
CA GLU A 73 -0.49 -12.31 11.24
C GLU A 73 -0.84 -11.11 10.34
N VAL A 74 -1.32 -10.00 10.93
CA VAL A 74 -1.60 -8.76 10.18
C VAL A 74 -0.34 -8.24 9.48
N ASN A 75 0.77 -8.14 10.21
CA ASN A 75 2.03 -7.62 9.67
C ASN A 75 2.60 -8.53 8.58
N LEU A 76 2.53 -9.85 8.79
CA LEU A 76 2.96 -10.84 7.82
C LEU A 76 2.16 -10.76 6.51
N ILE A 77 0.83 -10.65 6.61
CA ILE A 77 -0.05 -10.52 5.43
C ILE A 77 0.18 -9.20 4.70
N ARG A 78 0.31 -8.08 5.42
CA ARG A 78 0.61 -6.77 4.82
C ARG A 78 1.94 -6.77 4.07
N SER A 79 2.97 -7.38 4.66
CA SER A 79 4.28 -7.51 4.03
C SER A 79 4.21 -8.34 2.75
N ALA A 80 3.51 -9.48 2.78
CA ALA A 80 3.30 -10.29 1.58
C ALA A 80 2.51 -9.54 0.49
N LEU A 81 1.50 -8.77 0.87
CA LEU A 81 0.74 -7.94 -0.07
C LEU A 81 1.63 -6.87 -0.69
N ARG A 82 2.43 -6.15 0.09
CA ARG A 82 3.38 -5.13 -0.40
C ARG A 82 4.38 -5.74 -1.39
N VAL A 83 5.05 -6.84 -1.02
CA VAL A 83 5.99 -7.55 -1.91
C VAL A 83 5.31 -8.05 -3.19
N SER A 84 4.04 -8.43 -3.12
CA SER A 84 3.27 -8.90 -4.27
C SER A 84 2.64 -7.80 -5.13
N GLY A 85 2.83 -6.51 -4.79
CA GLY A 85 2.16 -5.39 -5.46
C GLY A 85 0.64 -5.38 -5.26
N GLY A 86 0.16 -5.82 -4.09
CA GLY A 86 -1.27 -5.90 -3.73
C GLY A 86 -2.01 -7.13 -4.27
N SER A 87 -1.34 -8.01 -5.00
CA SER A 87 -1.98 -9.21 -5.56
C SER A 87 -2.18 -10.29 -4.50
N GLN A 88 -3.41 -10.45 -4.01
CA GLN A 88 -3.76 -11.48 -3.02
C GLN A 88 -3.36 -12.90 -3.44
N VAL A 89 -3.52 -13.25 -4.73
CA VAL A 89 -3.14 -14.57 -5.24
C VAL A 89 -1.63 -14.79 -5.14
N ARG A 90 -0.82 -13.76 -5.45
CA ARG A 90 0.64 -13.83 -5.33
C ARG A 90 1.07 -13.80 -3.87
N ALA A 91 0.45 -12.98 -3.03
CA ALA A 91 0.69 -12.96 -1.58
C ALA A 91 0.39 -14.32 -0.94
N ALA A 92 -0.72 -14.98 -1.31
CA ALA A 92 -1.07 -16.32 -0.83
C ALA A 92 0.03 -17.33 -1.19
N ARG A 93 0.54 -17.27 -2.44
CA ARG A 93 1.66 -18.13 -2.87
C ARG A 93 2.94 -17.85 -2.08
N LEU A 94 3.29 -16.59 -1.81
CA LEU A 94 4.46 -16.23 -0.99
C LEU A 94 4.33 -16.80 0.43
N LEU A 95 3.14 -16.73 1.01
CA LEU A 95 2.84 -17.26 2.34
C LEU A 95 2.58 -18.77 2.37
N LYS A 96 2.66 -19.45 1.22
CA LYS A 96 2.33 -20.88 1.08
C LYS A 96 0.92 -21.23 1.56
N LEU A 97 -0.02 -20.32 1.37
CA LEU A 97 -1.44 -20.49 1.65
C LEU A 97 -2.22 -20.64 0.34
N ASN A 98 -3.31 -21.40 0.40
CA ASN A 98 -4.34 -21.37 -0.62
C ASN A 98 -5.04 -19.99 -0.63
N PRO A 99 -5.41 -19.44 -1.80
CA PRO A 99 -5.98 -18.08 -1.90
C PRO A 99 -7.27 -17.87 -1.08
N THR A 100 -8.11 -18.89 -0.96
CA THR A 100 -9.35 -18.84 -0.16
C THR A 100 -9.05 -18.71 1.34
N THR A 101 -8.02 -19.38 1.84
CA THR A 101 -7.56 -19.27 3.23
C THR A 101 -7.05 -17.86 3.52
N LEU A 102 -6.21 -17.30 2.63
CA LEU A 102 -5.75 -15.92 2.78
C LEU A 102 -6.92 -14.93 2.78
N ASN A 103 -7.88 -15.10 1.86
CA ASN A 103 -9.06 -14.24 1.80
C ASN A 103 -9.88 -14.28 3.10
N ALA A 104 -10.10 -15.47 3.66
CA ALA A 104 -10.80 -15.63 4.94
C ALA A 104 -10.06 -14.94 6.10
N LYS A 105 -8.73 -15.13 6.18
CA LYS A 105 -7.89 -14.43 7.17
C LYS A 105 -7.96 -12.91 7.01
N MET A 106 -7.84 -12.39 5.79
CA MET A 106 -7.94 -10.94 5.54
C MET A 106 -9.29 -10.35 5.95
N LYS A 107 -10.40 -11.08 5.79
CA LYS A 107 -11.72 -10.65 6.25
C LYS A 107 -11.82 -10.65 7.77
N ALA A 108 -11.37 -11.72 8.43
CA ALA A 108 -11.38 -11.84 9.88
C ALA A 108 -10.58 -10.71 10.54
N LEU A 109 -9.40 -10.42 9.98
CA LEU A 109 -8.46 -9.38 10.42
C LEU A 109 -8.83 -7.97 9.94
N LYS A 110 -9.98 -7.78 9.27
CA LYS A 110 -10.48 -6.49 8.76
C LYS A 110 -9.48 -5.75 7.85
N LEU A 111 -8.68 -6.50 7.09
CA LEU A 111 -7.71 -5.94 6.12
C LEU A 111 -8.35 -5.56 4.78
N LEU A 112 -9.63 -5.87 4.60
CA LEU A 112 -10.44 -5.43 3.48
C LEU A 112 -11.38 -4.34 4.00
N GLY A 113 -11.22 -3.11 3.49
CA GLY A 113 -12.16 -2.03 3.74
C GLY A 113 -13.58 -2.49 3.39
N ARG A 114 -14.54 -2.17 4.27
CA ARG A 114 -15.95 -2.51 4.07
C ARG A 114 -16.57 -1.71 2.94
#